data_AF-A0A661CJI0-F1
#
_entry.id   AF-A0A661CJI0-F1
#
_cell.length_a   1.000
_cell.length_b   1.000
_cell.length_c   1.000
_cell.angle_alpha   90.00
_cell.angle_beta   90.00
_cell.angle_gamma   90.00
#
_symmetry.space_group_name_H-M   'P 1'
#
loop_
_entity.id
_entity.type
_entity.pdbx_description
1 polymer ?
#
loop_
_entity_poly.entity_id
_entity_poly.type
_entity_poly.pdbx_seq_one_letter_code
_entity_poly.pdbx_strand_id
1 'polypeptide(L)'
;MFSFLRKKTKPTEDTPPADEQPQQQINSSDDTPPAPQTEPVEEQTNLFGRLKQRLNRTSSKLTEGFASLVLGKKVIDDDLLEELETQLLTADLGVDATQTIIKDLTQRVARKQLGDAEALFTALRDD
;
A
#
# COMPACT_ATOMS: atom_id res chain seq x y z
N MET A 1 -21.67 -45.88 -10.92
CA MET A 1 -23.02 -45.30 -11.12
C MET A 1 -23.69 -45.25 -9.77
N PHE A 2 -24.01 -44.07 -9.22
CA PHE A 2 -24.84 -43.96 -8.01
C PHE A 2 -25.79 -42.78 -8.18
N SER A 3 -27.08 -43.06 -8.02
CA SER A 3 -28.17 -42.15 -8.37
C SER A 3 -28.87 -41.63 -7.12
N PHE A 4 -29.16 -40.33 -7.14
CA PHE A 4 -30.16 -39.58 -6.38
C PHE A 4 -30.87 -40.27 -5.19
N LEU A 5 -30.77 -39.67 -4.00
CA LEU A 5 -31.78 -39.84 -2.94
C LEU A 5 -32.21 -38.48 -2.36
N ARG A 6 -33.44 -38.07 -2.66
CA ARG A 6 -34.12 -36.92 -2.02
C ARG A 6 -34.97 -37.39 -0.84
N LYS A 7 -34.89 -36.70 0.31
CA LYS A 7 -36.08 -36.44 1.15
C LYS A 7 -35.93 -35.16 1.99
N LYS A 8 -37.00 -34.76 2.66
CA LYS A 8 -37.35 -33.39 3.08
C LYS A 8 -38.21 -33.42 4.36
N THR A 9 -37.96 -32.53 5.31
CA THR A 9 -38.88 -32.14 6.41
C THR A 9 -38.56 -30.73 6.95
N LYS A 10 -39.56 -30.03 7.52
CA LYS A 10 -39.47 -28.82 8.36
C LYS A 10 -40.21 -29.09 9.72
N PRO A 11 -40.47 -28.16 10.69
CA PRO A 11 -40.53 -26.67 10.67
C PRO A 11 -39.11 -26.02 10.78
N THR A 12 -38.80 -24.71 10.94
CA THR A 12 -39.53 -23.44 11.24
C THR A 12 -40.11 -23.34 12.68
N GLU A 13 -40.71 -22.26 13.23
CA GLU A 13 -41.04 -20.88 12.79
C GLU A 13 -39.95 -19.84 13.20
N ASP A 14 -40.04 -18.76 14.02
CA ASP A 14 -41.09 -18.06 14.83
C ASP A 14 -40.61 -16.62 15.28
N THR A 15 -41.48 -15.79 15.89
CA THR A 15 -41.26 -14.48 16.59
C THR A 15 -40.78 -13.26 15.75
N PRO A 16 -41.53 -12.13 15.70
CA PRO A 16 -41.17 -10.86 15.01
C PRO A 16 -40.63 -9.76 15.97
N PRO A 17 -40.03 -8.65 15.48
CA PRO A 17 -40.74 -7.44 14.97
C PRO A 17 -40.32 -7.07 13.51
N ALA A 18 -41.09 -6.39 12.67
CA ALA A 18 -41.72 -5.05 12.74
C ALA A 18 -40.71 -3.87 12.67
N ASP A 19 -40.62 -3.24 11.49
CA ASP A 19 -40.59 -1.76 11.30
C ASP A 19 -41.01 -1.42 9.85
N GLU A 20 -41.16 -0.13 9.51
CA GLU A 20 -42.13 0.37 8.53
C GLU A 20 -41.65 0.58 7.07
N GLN A 21 -42.62 0.58 6.13
CA GLN A 21 -42.50 1.25 4.83
C GLN A 21 -42.96 2.70 4.95
N PRO A 22 -42.29 3.64 4.27
CA PRO A 22 -43.01 4.74 3.62
C PRO A 22 -42.87 4.69 2.08
N GLN A 23 -44.01 4.68 1.37
CA GLN A 23 -44.07 5.00 -0.06
C GLN A 23 -44.13 6.53 -0.20
N GLN A 24 -43.32 7.14 -1.08
CA GLN A 24 -43.60 8.50 -1.59
C GLN A 24 -43.33 8.64 -3.09
N GLN A 25 -44.41 8.41 -3.85
CA GLN A 25 -44.93 9.26 -4.92
C GLN A 25 -43.94 10.06 -5.79
N ILE A 26 -43.88 9.63 -7.06
CA ILE A 26 -43.50 10.42 -8.24
C ILE A 26 -44.14 11.81 -8.30
N ASN A 27 -43.34 12.83 -8.59
CA ASN A 27 -43.75 14.12 -9.16
C ASN A 27 -42.77 14.48 -10.30
N SER A 28 -43.28 15.14 -11.35
CA SER A 28 -42.56 15.33 -12.61
C SER A 28 -41.90 16.71 -12.76
N SER A 29 -41.05 16.81 -13.79
CA SER A 29 -40.56 18.03 -14.44
C SER A 29 -39.78 19.04 -13.58
N ASP A 30 -38.47 19.07 -13.81
CA ASP A 30 -37.81 20.33 -14.15
C ASP A 30 -36.94 20.12 -15.40
N ASP A 31 -36.94 21.08 -16.32
CA ASP A 31 -36.23 20.98 -17.61
C ASP A 31 -34.88 21.69 -17.51
N THR A 32 -33.86 20.92 -17.15
CA THR A 32 -32.48 21.42 -17.03
C THR A 32 -31.58 20.69 -18.04
N PRO A 33 -30.89 21.39 -18.95
CA PRO A 33 -29.92 20.77 -19.84
C PRO A 33 -28.89 19.98 -19.03
N PRO A 34 -28.50 18.77 -19.46
CA PRO A 34 -27.56 17.96 -18.71
C PRO A 34 -26.22 18.71 -18.60
N ALA A 35 -25.93 19.21 -17.40
CA ALA A 35 -24.58 19.62 -17.05
C ALA A 35 -23.65 18.45 -17.38
N PRO A 36 -22.51 18.68 -18.06
CA PRO A 36 -21.62 17.60 -18.46
C PRO A 36 -21.32 16.72 -17.26
N GLN A 37 -21.74 15.45 -17.33
CA GLN A 37 -21.33 14.47 -16.36
C GLN A 37 -19.83 14.33 -16.56
N THR A 38 -19.06 14.91 -15.65
CA THR A 38 -17.64 14.63 -15.53
C THR A 38 -17.55 13.18 -15.09
N GLU A 39 -17.59 12.26 -16.06
CA GLU A 39 -17.17 10.89 -15.85
C GLU A 39 -15.86 10.95 -15.07
N PRO A 40 -15.72 10.22 -13.94
CA PRO A 40 -14.43 10.13 -13.29
C PRO A 40 -13.49 9.56 -14.34
N VAL A 41 -12.57 10.38 -14.85
CA VAL A 41 -11.69 10.00 -15.95
C VAL A 41 -11.04 8.70 -15.52
N GLU A 42 -11.39 7.61 -16.19
CA GLU A 42 -10.68 6.35 -16.02
C GLU A 42 -9.29 6.61 -16.57
N GLU A 43 -8.40 7.10 -15.70
CA GLU A 43 -6.97 7.18 -15.96
C GLU A 43 -6.59 5.78 -16.41
N GLN A 44 -6.38 5.62 -17.72
CA GLN A 44 -6.06 4.34 -18.31
C GLN A 44 -4.74 3.93 -17.68
N THR A 45 -4.84 3.07 -16.68
CA THR A 45 -3.74 2.74 -15.78
C THR A 45 -2.76 1.92 -16.58
N ASN A 46 -1.87 2.63 -17.29
CA ASN A 46 -0.82 2.10 -18.12
C ASN A 46 -0.04 1.05 -17.33
N LEU A 47 0.58 0.10 -18.01
CA LEU A 47 1.28 -1.01 -17.36
C LEU A 47 2.30 -0.52 -16.30
N PHE A 48 2.96 0.62 -16.58
CA PHE A 48 3.81 1.33 -15.63
C PHE A 48 3.06 1.92 -14.42
N GLY A 49 1.87 2.51 -14.60
CA GLY A 49 1.03 3.00 -13.50
C GLY A 49 0.58 1.88 -12.56
N ARG A 50 0.15 0.74 -13.11
CA ARG A 50 -0.20 -0.46 -12.33
C ARG A 50 1.01 -1.04 -11.60
N LEU A 51 2.18 -1.07 -12.25
CA LEU A 51 3.43 -1.50 -11.64
C LEU A 51 3.85 -0.55 -10.50
N LYS A 52 3.82 0.76 -10.73
CA LYS A 52 4.10 1.80 -9.72
C LYS A 52 3.16 1.68 -8.52
N GLN A 53 1.85 1.50 -8.75
CA GLN A 53 0.87 1.35 -7.66
C GLN A 53 1.13 0.09 -6.81
N ARG A 54 1.59 -1.01 -7.42
CA ARG A 54 2.01 -2.23 -6.70
C ARG A 54 3.31 -2.03 -5.93
N LEU A 55 4.33 -1.46 -6.56
CA LEU A 55 5.61 -1.13 -5.93
C LEU A 55 5.45 -0.16 -4.76
N ASN A 56 4.55 0.83 -4.88
CA ASN A 56 4.31 1.84 -3.85
C ASN A 56 3.92 1.23 -2.50
N ARG A 57 3.23 0.08 -2.49
CA ARG A 57 2.87 -0.63 -1.25
C ARG A 57 4.07 -1.25 -0.53
N THR A 58 5.16 -1.53 -1.24
CA THR A 58 6.44 -2.00 -0.67
C THR A 58 7.35 -0.82 -0.36
N SER A 59 7.52 0.13 -1.28
CA SER A 59 8.38 1.29 -1.06
C SER A 59 7.88 2.18 0.08
N SER A 60 6.56 2.36 0.25
CA SER A 60 6.02 3.08 1.42
C SER A 60 6.39 2.41 2.74
N LYS A 61 6.33 1.07 2.85
CA LYS A 61 6.75 0.36 4.07
C LYS A 61 8.23 0.54 4.38
N LEU A 62 9.07 0.46 3.34
CA LEU A 62 10.50 0.72 3.44
C LEU A 62 10.77 2.16 3.91
N THR A 63 10.17 3.15 3.25
CA THR A 63 10.28 4.57 3.61
C THR A 63 9.76 4.86 5.01
N GLU A 64 8.65 4.27 5.44
CA GLU A 64 8.01 4.54 6.72
C GLU A 64 8.84 3.96 7.89
N GLY A 65 9.33 2.72 7.76
CA GLY A 65 10.27 2.14 8.73
C GLY A 65 11.61 2.87 8.76
N PHE A 66 12.13 3.30 7.60
CA PHE A 66 13.36 4.07 7.54
C PHE A 66 13.21 5.49 8.13
N ALA A 67 12.05 6.13 7.93
CA ALA A 67 11.77 7.45 8.50
C ALA A 67 11.77 7.43 10.04
N SER A 68 11.25 6.37 10.69
CA SER A 68 11.39 6.21 12.14
C SER A 68 12.85 6.05 12.60
N LEU A 69 13.66 5.35 11.81
CA LEU A 69 15.10 5.16 12.04
C LEU A 69 15.87 6.50 11.97
N VAL A 70 15.69 7.23 10.87
CA VAL A 70 16.26 8.57 10.61
C VAL A 70 15.86 9.58 11.68
N LEU A 71 14.60 9.57 12.11
CA LEU A 71 14.10 10.53 13.09
C LEU A 71 14.69 10.29 14.50
N GLY A 72 15.13 9.07 14.79
CA GLY A 72 15.88 8.72 16.00
C GLY A 72 17.37 9.05 15.94
N LYS A 73 18.04 8.82 14.79
CA LYS A 73 19.51 8.97 14.64
C LYS A 73 19.92 10.14 13.75
N LYS A 74 20.47 11.18 14.40
CA LYS A 74 21.03 12.39 13.73
C LYS A 74 22.43 12.22 13.14
N VAL A 75 23.13 11.14 13.47
CA VAL A 75 24.49 10.84 13.01
C VAL A 75 24.44 9.52 12.27
N ILE A 76 25.17 9.42 11.16
CA ILE A 76 25.39 8.15 10.49
C ILE A 76 26.50 7.43 11.27
N ASP A 77 26.09 6.48 12.10
CA ASP A 77 26.95 5.56 12.84
C ASP A 77 26.88 4.14 12.23
N ASP A 78 27.80 3.25 12.62
CA ASP A 78 27.84 1.88 12.09
C ASP A 78 26.57 1.09 12.49
N ASP A 79 26.07 1.31 13.71
CA ASP A 79 24.77 0.84 14.19
C ASP A 79 23.60 1.15 13.23
N LEU A 80 23.51 2.39 12.69
CA LEU A 80 22.45 2.79 11.74
C LEU A 80 22.55 1.99 10.43
N LEU A 81 23.76 1.63 10.01
CA LEU A 81 23.99 0.82 8.82
C LEU A 81 23.62 -0.65 9.06
N GLU A 82 23.86 -1.20 10.26
CA GLU A 82 23.42 -2.55 10.66
C GLU A 82 21.88 -2.65 10.82
N GLU A 83 21.25 -1.63 11.40
CA GLU A 83 19.78 -1.57 11.52
C GLU A 83 19.12 -1.39 10.14
N LEU A 84 19.74 -0.62 9.23
CA LEU A 84 19.33 -0.53 7.82
C LEU A 84 19.52 -1.87 7.09
N GLU A 85 20.66 -2.55 7.23
CA GLU A 85 20.88 -3.87 6.63
C GLU A 85 19.79 -4.85 7.07
N THR A 86 19.50 -4.88 8.37
CA THR A 86 18.41 -5.68 8.94
C THR A 86 17.06 -5.34 8.29
N GLN A 87 16.72 -4.05 8.18
CA GLN A 87 15.46 -3.61 7.57
C GLN A 87 15.37 -4.00 6.08
N LEU A 88 16.45 -3.85 5.31
CA LEU A 88 16.50 -4.24 3.89
C LEU A 88 16.34 -5.75 3.70
N LEU A 89 16.96 -6.57 4.55
CA LEU A 89 16.79 -8.03 4.55
C LEU A 89 15.34 -8.45 4.82
N THR A 90 14.60 -7.74 5.69
CA THR A 90 13.18 -8.02 5.94
C THR A 90 12.24 -7.57 4.81
N ALA A 91 12.72 -6.76 3.86
CA ALA A 91 11.92 -6.15 2.79
C ALA A 91 11.97 -6.94 1.46
N ASP A 92 12.22 -8.25 1.53
CA ASP A 92 12.31 -9.18 0.38
C ASP A 92 13.43 -8.86 -0.65
N LEU A 93 14.42 -8.02 -0.30
CA LEU A 93 15.55 -7.67 -1.17
C LEU A 93 16.62 -8.77 -1.28
N GLY A 94 16.82 -9.52 -0.20
CA GLY A 94 17.83 -10.60 -0.13
C GLY A 94 19.26 -10.10 0.10
N VAL A 95 20.15 -11.07 0.37
CA VAL A 95 21.50 -10.83 0.92
C VAL A 95 22.44 -10.15 -0.08
N ASP A 96 22.47 -10.59 -1.34
CA ASP A 96 23.43 -10.07 -2.34
C ASP A 96 23.13 -8.61 -2.73
N ALA A 97 21.85 -8.27 -2.87
CA ALA A 97 21.41 -6.89 -3.12
C ALA A 97 21.70 -6.00 -1.91
N THR A 98 21.33 -6.44 -0.70
CA THR A 98 21.54 -5.67 0.53
C THR A 98 23.03 -5.39 0.79
N GLN A 99 23.90 -6.40 0.70
CA GLN A 99 25.35 -6.19 0.85
C GLN A 99 25.91 -5.23 -0.21
N THR A 100 25.37 -5.23 -1.43
CA THR A 100 25.82 -4.31 -2.49
C THR A 100 25.46 -2.85 -2.16
N ILE A 101 24.22 -2.62 -1.73
CA ILE A 101 23.69 -1.32 -1.32
C ILE A 101 24.45 -0.79 -0.10
N ILE A 102 24.48 -1.55 1.00
CA ILE A 102 25.17 -1.19 2.25
C ILE A 102 26.64 -0.87 1.98
N LYS A 103 27.32 -1.65 1.14
CA LYS A 103 28.74 -1.43 0.81
C LYS A 103 29.02 -0.12 0.08
N ASP A 104 28.15 0.38 -0.80
CA ASP A 104 28.39 1.71 -1.39
C ASP A 104 27.88 2.85 -0.49
N LEU A 105 26.80 2.66 0.27
CA LEU A 105 26.39 3.62 1.30
C LEU A 105 27.53 3.85 2.31
N THR A 106 28.10 2.81 2.89
CA THR A 106 29.27 2.89 3.80
C THR A 106 30.46 3.59 3.14
N GLN A 107 30.70 3.37 1.85
CA GLN A 107 31.72 4.12 1.13
C GLN A 107 31.37 5.60 0.94
N ARG A 108 30.10 5.96 0.67
CA ARG A 108 29.64 7.36 0.58
C ARG A 108 29.77 8.07 1.93
N VAL A 109 29.49 7.38 3.04
CA VAL A 109 29.75 7.88 4.41
C VAL A 109 31.25 8.10 4.62
N ALA A 110 32.10 7.11 4.33
CA ALA A 110 33.56 7.22 4.47
C ALA A 110 34.17 8.33 3.57
N ARG A 111 33.61 8.54 2.38
CA ARG A 111 33.94 9.65 1.46
C ARG A 111 33.36 11.01 1.92
N LYS A 112 32.62 11.07 3.04
CA LYS A 112 31.92 12.24 3.59
C LYS A 112 30.94 12.90 2.60
N GLN A 113 30.32 12.08 1.75
CA GLN A 113 29.33 12.53 0.76
C GLN A 113 27.92 12.61 1.35
N LEU A 114 27.68 11.95 2.49
CA LEU A 114 26.41 11.95 3.23
C LEU A 114 26.64 12.70 4.55
N GLY A 115 25.94 13.83 4.74
CA GLY A 115 26.11 14.69 5.92
C GLY A 115 25.18 14.34 7.09
N ASP A 116 24.05 13.70 6.79
CA ASP A 116 22.99 13.34 7.72
C ASP A 116 22.20 12.12 7.18
N ALA A 117 21.27 11.62 7.99
CA ALA A 117 20.48 10.44 7.66
C ALA A 117 19.41 10.67 6.57
N GLU A 118 19.07 11.92 6.22
CA GLU A 118 18.18 12.26 5.10
C GLU A 118 18.93 12.21 3.75
N ALA A 119 20.19 12.67 3.73
CA ALA A 119 21.10 12.44 2.62
C ALA A 119 21.34 10.93 2.40
N LEU A 120 21.44 10.13 3.48
CA LEU A 120 21.58 8.68 3.38
C LEU A 120 20.31 8.00 2.83
N PHE A 121 19.10 8.45 3.22
CA PHE A 121 17.87 7.99 2.57
C PHE A 121 17.86 8.29 1.07
N THR A 122 18.29 9.50 0.70
CA THR A 122 18.32 9.95 -0.70
C THR A 122 19.26 9.07 -1.52
N ALA A 123 20.47 8.79 -1.01
CA ALA A 123 21.43 7.89 -1.64
C ALA A 123 20.88 6.46 -1.80
N LEU A 124 20.29 5.89 -0.75
CA LEU A 124 19.67 4.56 -0.75
C LEU A 124 18.56 4.42 -1.81
N ARG A 125 17.90 5.53 -2.17
CA ARG A 125 16.76 5.55 -3.09
C ARG A 125 17.16 5.85 -4.55
N ASP A 126 18.45 6.13 -4.79
CA ASP A 126 19.03 6.37 -6.10
C ASP A 126 20.01 5.24 -6.54
N ASP A 127 20.12 4.18 -5.72
CA ASP A 127 20.95 2.97 -5.90
C ASP A 127 20.14 1.73 -6.36
#